data_AF-A5L902-F1
#
_entry.id   AF-A5L902-F1
#
_cell.length_a   1.000
_cell.length_b   1.000
_cell.length_c   1.000
_cell.angle_alpha   90.00
_cell.angle_beta   90.00
_cell.angle_gamma   90.00
#
_symmetry.space_group_name_H-M   'P 1'
#
loop_
_entity.id
_entity.type
_entity.pdbx_description
1 polymer ?
#
loop_
_entity_poly.entity_id
_entity_poly.type
_entity_poly.pdbx_seq_one_letter_code
_entity_poly.pdbx_strand_id
1 'polypeptide(L)' 'MRVIAQSLEDLDVDWFELCLTAKVKKFGSNKPKDEKEKAQVIRYLQYRGHHMGAILESLS' A
#
# COMPACT_ATOMS: atom_id res chain seq x y z
N MET A 1 -4.26 6.56 -25.67
CA MET A 1 -4.10 6.36 -24.21
C MET A 1 -5.30 5.57 -23.67
N ARG A 2 -5.42 4.27 -23.99
CA ARG A 2 -6.51 3.39 -23.50
C ARG A 2 -6.02 1.98 -23.14
N VAL A 3 -4.92 1.53 -23.74
CA VAL A 3 -4.33 0.20 -23.49
C VAL A 3 -3.94 0.00 -22.02
N ILE A 4 -3.33 1.00 -21.38
CA ILE A 4 -2.83 0.87 -19.99
C ILE A 4 -3.97 0.59 -18.99
N ALA A 5 -5.09 1.31 -19.11
CA ALA A 5 -6.23 1.12 -18.21
C ALA A 5 -6.87 -0.26 -18.41
N GLN A 6 -7.06 -0.68 -19.66
CA GLN A 6 -7.61 -2.00 -19.97
C GLN A 6 -6.71 -3.12 -19.44
N SER A 7 -5.39 -3.02 -19.66
CA SER A 7 -4.43 -4.00 -19.15
C SER A 7 -4.39 -4.06 -17.62
N LEU A 8 -4.65 -2.94 -16.93
CA LEU A 8 -4.75 -2.91 -15.47
C LEU A 8 -6.03 -3.58 -14.96
N GLU A 9 -7.14 -3.51 -15.70
CA GLU A 9 -8.38 -4.22 -15.39
C GLU A 9 -8.28 -5.72 -15.66
N ASP A 10 -7.56 -6.11 -16.70
CA ASP A 10 -7.32 -7.53 -17.04
C ASP A 10 -6.34 -8.22 -16.06
N LEU A 11 -5.58 -7.42 -15.30
CA LEU A 11 -4.64 -7.88 -14.30
C LEU A 11 -5.40 -8.14 -12.97
N ASP A 12 -5.57 -9.41 -12.62
CA ASP A 12 -6.07 -9.88 -11.31
C ASP A 12 -4.99 -9.70 -10.22
N VAL A 13 -4.53 -8.46 -10.05
CA VAL A 13 -3.47 -8.09 -9.12
C VAL A 13 -4.06 -7.67 -7.79
N ASP A 14 -3.68 -8.37 -6.74
CA ASP A 14 -4.00 -7.98 -5.38
C ASP A 14 -3.11 -6.81 -4.93
N TRP A 15 -3.60 -5.59 -5.17
CA TRP A 15 -2.93 -4.35 -4.79
C TRP A 15 -2.79 -4.17 -3.28
N PHE A 16 -3.67 -4.79 -2.50
CA PHE A 16 -3.60 -4.76 -1.04
C PHE A 16 -2.45 -5.64 -0.55
N GLU A 17 -2.33 -6.87 -1.03
CA GLU A 17 -1.25 -7.79 -0.66
C GLU A 17 0.14 -7.23 -1.03
N LEU A 18 0.25 -6.56 -2.18
CA LEU A 18 1.47 -5.83 -2.55
C LEU A 18 1.82 -4.73 -1.54
N CYS A 19 0.82 -3.97 -1.09
CA CYS A 19 0.97 -2.91 -0.09
C CYS A 19 1.36 -3.48 1.28
N LEU A 20 0.65 -4.52 1.72
CA LEU A 20 0.88 -5.20 2.99
C LEU A 20 2.28 -5.80 3.03
N THR A 21 2.70 -6.48 1.97
CA THR A 21 4.04 -7.04 1.83
C THR A 21 5.12 -5.96 1.96
N ALA A 22 4.94 -4.81 1.29
CA ALA A 22 5.86 -3.68 1.39
C ALA A 22 5.92 -3.09 2.81
N LYS A 23 4.77 -2.95 3.47
CA LYS A 23 4.66 -2.51 4.87
C LYS A 23 5.42 -3.46 5.79
N VAL A 24 5.10 -4.75 5.74
CA VAL A 24 5.67 -5.79 6.61
C VAL A 24 7.18 -5.90 6.43
N LYS A 25 7.67 -5.84 5.19
CA LYS A 25 9.11 -5.89 4.90
C LYS A 25 9.90 -4.75 5.55
N LYS A 26 9.29 -3.57 5.74
CA LYS A 26 9.98 -2.39 6.28
C LYS A 26 9.69 -2.11 7.76
N PHE A 27 8.46 -2.33 8.20
CA PHE A 27 7.96 -1.93 9.52
C PHE A 27 7.46 -3.11 10.37
N GLY A 28 7.43 -4.33 9.82
CA GLY A 28 6.88 -5.51 10.48
C GLY A 28 5.36 -5.60 10.38
N SER A 29 4.81 -6.65 10.99
CA SER A 29 3.36 -6.95 10.99
C SER A 29 2.55 -6.17 12.02
N ASN A 30 3.22 -5.56 13.01
CA ASN A 30 2.54 -4.82 14.07
C ASN A 30 1.88 -3.54 13.55
N LYS A 31 0.85 -3.08 14.26
CA LYS A 31 0.26 -1.76 14.05
C LYS A 31 1.24 -0.67 14.47
N PRO A 32 1.21 0.51 13.80
CA PRO A 32 1.97 1.67 14.26
C PRO A 32 1.61 2.00 15.71
N LYS A 33 2.62 2.32 16.52
CA LYS A 33 2.42 2.59 17.95
C LYS A 33 1.88 3.98 18.22
N ASP A 34 2.14 4.92 17.31
CA ASP A 34 1.72 6.30 17.41
C ASP A 34 1.43 6.92 16.03
N GLU A 35 0.87 8.13 16.02
CA GLU A 35 0.56 8.88 14.80
C GLU A 35 1.83 9.24 13.99
N LYS A 36 3.00 9.30 14.63
CA LYS A 36 4.27 9.61 13.96
C LYS A 36 4.75 8.42 13.12
N GLU A 37 4.73 7.21 13.68
CA GLU A 37 5.00 5.96 12.96
C GLU A 37 3.96 5.74 11.86
N LYS A 38 2.68 5.98 12.13
CA LYS A 38 1.61 5.87 11.13
C LYS A 38 1.86 6.81 9.94
N ALA A 39 2.18 8.08 10.20
CA ALA A 39 2.51 9.04 9.16
C ALA A 39 3.78 8.64 8.37
N GLN A 40 4.76 8.00 9.01
CA GLN A 40 5.95 7.47 8.35
C GLN A 40 5.62 6.30 7.40
N VAL A 41 4.76 5.37 7.85
CA VAL A 41 4.30 4.24 7.02
C VAL A 41 3.52 4.76 5.81
N ILE A 42 2.58 5.69 6.01
CA ILE A 42 1.78 6.29 4.93
C ILE A 42 2.69 6.95 3.88
N ARG A 43 3.62 7.82 4.30
CA ARG A 43 4.56 8.48 3.38
C ARG A 43 5.42 7.48 2.62
N TYR A 44 5.93 6.45 3.31
CA TYR A 44 6.74 5.41 2.67
C TYR A 44 5.98 4.67 1.57
N LEU A 45 4.72 4.29 1.81
CA LEU A 45 3.91 3.54 0.85
C LEU A 45 3.42 4.43 -0.30
N GLN A 46 3.08 5.70 -0.03
CA GLN A 46 2.73 6.68 -1.06
C GLN A 46 3.89 6.92 -2.04
N TYR A 47 5.13 7.06 -1.53
CA TYR A 47 6.30 7.21 -2.40
C TYR A 47 6.60 5.98 -3.28
N ARG A 48 6.05 4.81 -2.93
CA ARG A 48 6.10 3.59 -3.75
C ARG A 48 4.90 3.43 -4.69
N GLY A 49 3.99 4.41 -4.73
CA GLY A 49 2.85 4.42 -5.64
C GLY A 49 1.63 3.64 -5.14
N HIS A 50 1.59 3.23 -3.87
CA HIS A 50 0.37 2.63 -3.32
C HIS A 50 -0.71 3.70 -3.12
N HIS A 51 -1.95 3.35 -3.46
CA HIS A 51 -3.11 4.24 -3.29
C HIS A 51 -3.59 4.24 -1.84
N MET A 52 -4.29 5.31 -1.44
CA MET A 52 -4.63 5.54 -0.02
C MET A 52 -5.54 4.45 0.58
N GLY A 53 -6.43 3.86 -0.22
CA GLY A 53 -7.31 2.75 0.20
C GLY A 53 -6.53 1.57 0.76
N ALA A 54 -5.68 0.95 -0.06
CA ALA A 54 -4.81 -0.15 0.37
C ALA A 54 -3.89 0.22 1.54
N ILE A 55 -3.39 1.47 1.59
CA ILE A 55 -2.57 1.94 2.72
C ILE A 55 -3.38 1.90 4.01
N LEU A 56 -4.57 2.49 4.05
CA LEU A 56 -5.40 2.53 5.26
C LEU A 56 -5.87 1.15 5.69
N GLU A 57 -6.21 0.30 4.73
CA GLU A 57 -6.57 -1.09 4.98
C GLU A 57 -5.39 -1.84 5.64
N SER A 58 -4.15 -1.62 5.17
CA SER A 58 -2.96 -2.31 5.73
C SER A 58 -2.59 -1.88 7.16
N LEU A 59 -3.22 -0.79 7.62
CA LEU A 59 -3.04 -0.19 8.95
C LEU A 59 -4.20 -0.50 9.90
N SER A 60 -5.29 -1.06 9.37
CA SER A 60 -6.47 -1.47 10.14
C SER A 60 -6.22 -2.75 10.93
#